data_AF-A0A267FXT0-F1
#
_entry.id   AF-A0A267FXT0-F1
#
_cell.length_a   1.000
_cell.length_b   1.000
_cell.length_c   1.000
_cell.angle_alpha   90.00
_cell.angle_beta   90.00
_cell.angle_gamma   90.00
#
_symmetry.space_group_name_H-M   'P 1'
#
loop_
_entity.id
_entity.type
_entity.pdbx_description
1 polymer ?
#
loop_
_entity_poly.entity_id
_entity_poly.type
_entity_poly.pdbx_seq_one_letter_code
_entity_poly.pdbx_strand_id
1 'polypeptide(L)'
;VTLKKHRVQVFRAVACKTTSPLKTMSDSDIPYLPSHWSKRLDPTKIVDAHFKLLREQSELVIERLKPEIVQYGQSDSNELVYYWFTPSDSGGNAKSPLFVFIHGGYWQTPELTARMCCHMADTFVNNGLHFASLGYDCVPAVSIEDTVRLVETGLRACLERARSDGLSGVYVAGHSAGGHLAVTAGACVHWPGELAGLIKGVLPISGVFDLMPLVKTSVNHPLGMNTARAAALSPMRGLQQQLLASPVRAPILAIVGALESPEFTRQSRELCDLLRRHGRQADVNIVPERDHFDIIELLADPADPLSQRILAFIRSGGVIDSADDS
;
A
#
# COMPACT_ATOMS: atom_id res chain seq x y z
N VAL A 1 48.67 -18.78 -31.51
CA VAL A 1 48.76 -17.70 -30.50
C VAL A 1 47.43 -17.66 -29.73
N THR A 2 47.20 -18.68 -28.91
CA THR A 2 47.21 -18.63 -27.43
C THR A 2 45.83 -18.31 -26.84
N LEU A 3 44.95 -19.31 -26.89
CA LEU A 3 43.79 -19.45 -25.98
C LEU A 3 44.30 -20.12 -24.69
N LYS A 4 44.27 -19.42 -23.54
CA LYS A 4 44.36 -20.06 -22.21
C LYS A 4 44.08 -19.09 -21.05
N LYS A 5 43.43 -19.66 -20.01
CA LYS A 5 43.34 -19.30 -18.57
C LYS A 5 42.08 -18.51 -18.18
N HIS A 6 41.07 -19.19 -17.64
CA HIS A 6 40.91 -19.59 -16.22
C HIS A 6 40.62 -18.41 -15.28
N ARG A 7 39.39 -18.39 -14.73
CA ARG A 7 39.15 -18.37 -13.27
C ARG A 7 37.67 -18.57 -12.96
N VAL A 8 37.34 -19.79 -12.56
CA VAL A 8 36.21 -20.08 -11.68
C VAL A 8 36.59 -19.52 -10.31
N GLN A 9 35.80 -18.59 -9.78
CA GLN A 9 35.90 -18.19 -8.38
C GLN A 9 34.59 -18.50 -7.67
N VAL A 10 34.76 -19.36 -6.68
CA VAL A 10 33.78 -19.91 -5.74
C VAL A 10 33.21 -18.78 -4.89
N PHE A 11 31.91 -18.50 -5.00
CA PHE A 11 31.20 -17.80 -3.94
C PHE A 11 30.77 -18.84 -2.90
N ARG A 12 31.44 -18.82 -1.75
CA ARG A 12 31.00 -19.51 -0.53
C ARG A 12 29.65 -18.93 -0.12
N ALA A 13 28.62 -19.75 -0.13
CA ALA A 13 27.39 -19.48 0.60
C ALA A 13 27.74 -19.33 2.08
N VAL A 14 27.56 -18.12 2.62
CA VAL A 14 27.46 -17.93 4.06
C VAL A 14 26.07 -18.45 4.44
N ALA A 15 26.04 -19.70 4.90
CA ALA A 15 24.85 -20.26 5.52
C ALA A 15 24.57 -19.49 6.80
N CYS A 16 23.60 -18.56 6.76
CA CYS A 16 23.01 -18.01 7.97
C CYS A 16 22.18 -19.13 8.62
N LYS A 17 22.78 -19.81 9.60
CA LYS A 17 22.04 -20.68 10.52
C LYS A 17 21.35 -19.79 11.54
N THR A 18 20.06 -19.54 11.33
CA THR A 18 19.15 -19.08 12.38
C THR A 18 17.92 -19.98 12.39
N THR A 19 18.09 -21.23 12.79
CA THR A 19 16.96 -22.05 13.25
C THR A 19 16.55 -21.58 14.64
N SER A 20 15.76 -20.51 14.70
CA SER A 20 14.86 -20.31 15.83
C SER A 20 13.76 -21.37 15.74
N PRO A 21 13.34 -22.01 16.84
CA PRO A 21 12.24 -22.97 16.77
C PRO A 21 11.00 -22.22 16.26
N LEU A 22 10.49 -22.61 15.09
CA LEU A 22 9.17 -22.22 14.61
C LEU A 22 8.19 -22.54 15.74
N LYS A 23 7.76 -21.52 16.49
CA LYS A 23 6.57 -21.63 17.33
C LYS A 23 5.47 -22.15 16.41
N THR A 24 4.85 -23.24 16.81
CA THR A 24 3.75 -23.87 16.08
C THR A 24 2.72 -22.81 15.70
N MET A 25 2.51 -22.61 14.40
CA MET A 25 1.47 -21.72 13.88
C MET A 25 0.13 -22.14 14.48
N SER A 26 -0.61 -21.17 15.01
CA SER A 26 -1.94 -21.42 15.55
C SER A 26 -2.97 -21.38 14.42
N ASP A 27 -4.08 -22.10 14.54
CA ASP A 27 -5.18 -22.00 13.57
C ASP A 27 -5.74 -20.56 13.48
N SER A 28 -5.58 -19.76 14.55
CA SER A 28 -5.91 -18.33 14.57
C SER A 28 -4.99 -17.45 13.72
N ASP A 29 -3.82 -17.94 13.28
CA ASP A 29 -2.91 -17.20 12.40
C ASP A 29 -3.41 -17.20 10.95
N ILE A 30 -3.99 -18.32 10.49
CA ILE A 30 -4.29 -18.58 9.07
C ILE A 30 -5.14 -17.47 8.42
N PRO A 31 -6.19 -16.91 9.08
CA PRO A 31 -6.94 -15.80 8.50
C PRO A 31 -6.11 -14.52 8.24
N TYR A 32 -4.98 -14.36 8.91
CA TYR A 32 -4.08 -13.20 8.79
C TYR A 32 -2.77 -13.53 8.07
N LEU A 33 -2.70 -14.68 7.38
CA LEU A 33 -1.55 -15.06 6.57
C LEU A 33 -2.00 -15.24 5.11
N PRO A 34 -2.00 -14.16 4.31
CA PRO A 34 -2.50 -14.22 2.94
C PRO A 34 -1.83 -15.27 2.05
N SER A 35 -0.57 -15.59 2.32
CA SER A 35 0.16 -16.64 1.60
C SER A 35 -0.51 -18.02 1.70
N HIS A 36 -1.25 -18.30 2.78
CA HIS A 36 -1.99 -19.56 2.96
C HIS A 36 -3.29 -19.65 2.15
N TRP A 37 -3.72 -18.54 1.55
CA TRP A 37 -4.95 -18.46 0.76
C TRP A 37 -4.69 -18.39 -0.74
N SER A 38 -3.45 -18.07 -1.15
CA SER A 38 -3.09 -18.09 -2.57
C SER A 38 -3.22 -19.49 -3.16
N LYS A 39 -3.85 -19.58 -4.33
CA LYS A 39 -3.95 -20.81 -5.12
C LYS A 39 -2.86 -20.92 -6.18
N ARG A 40 -2.05 -19.88 -6.36
CA ARG A 40 -1.04 -19.79 -7.43
C ARG A 40 0.22 -20.57 -7.09
N LEU A 41 0.70 -20.44 -5.85
CA LEU A 41 1.92 -21.09 -5.36
C LEU A 41 1.78 -21.47 -3.89
N ASP A 42 2.68 -22.35 -3.44
CA ASP A 42 2.83 -22.70 -2.02
C ASP A 42 3.08 -21.44 -1.15
N PRO A 43 2.60 -21.39 0.11
CA PRO A 43 2.71 -20.20 0.96
C PRO A 43 4.14 -19.70 1.17
N THR A 44 5.13 -20.57 1.13
CA THR A 44 6.54 -20.18 1.26
C THR A 44 7.12 -19.60 -0.04
N LYS A 45 6.57 -20.01 -1.19
CA LYS A 45 7.07 -19.62 -2.52
C LYS A 45 6.37 -18.40 -3.08
N ILE A 46 5.10 -18.18 -2.72
CA ILE A 46 4.31 -17.06 -3.25
C ILE A 46 4.91 -15.71 -2.86
N VAL A 47 5.41 -15.57 -1.63
CA VAL A 47 6.03 -14.34 -1.13
C VAL A 47 7.33 -14.02 -1.89
N ASP A 48 8.20 -15.02 -2.07
CA ASP A 48 9.44 -14.85 -2.82
C ASP A 48 9.18 -14.52 -4.29
N ALA A 49 8.21 -15.20 -4.91
CA ALA A 49 7.81 -14.95 -6.30
C ALA A 49 7.25 -13.52 -6.46
N HIS A 50 6.41 -13.09 -5.52
CA HIS A 50 5.87 -11.73 -5.47
C HIS A 50 7.00 -10.70 -5.38
N PHE A 51 7.93 -10.84 -4.43
CA PHE A 51 9.03 -9.89 -4.26
C PHE A 51 9.95 -9.85 -5.49
N LYS A 52 10.22 -11.01 -6.08
CA LYS A 52 11.01 -11.09 -7.31
C LYS A 52 10.34 -10.33 -8.45
N LEU A 53 9.04 -10.55 -8.68
CA LEU A 53 8.28 -9.85 -9.72
C LEU A 53 8.28 -8.34 -9.49
N LEU A 54 7.91 -7.92 -8.28
CA LEU A 54 7.84 -6.50 -7.93
C LEU A 54 9.17 -5.78 -8.15
N ARG A 55 10.28 -6.41 -7.76
CA ARG A 55 11.62 -5.87 -7.96
C ARG A 55 11.98 -5.76 -9.43
N GLU A 56 11.87 -6.87 -10.18
CA GLU A 56 12.27 -6.94 -11.58
C GLU A 56 11.45 -5.97 -12.44
N GLN A 57 10.12 -5.91 -12.25
CA GLN A 57 9.28 -4.99 -13.00
C GLN A 57 9.55 -3.53 -12.63
N SER A 58 9.76 -3.24 -11.34
CA SER A 58 10.04 -1.87 -10.90
C SER A 58 11.37 -1.34 -11.41
N GLU A 59 12.39 -2.19 -11.50
CA GLU A 59 13.69 -1.82 -12.07
C GLU A 59 13.55 -1.38 -13.54
N LEU A 60 12.77 -2.10 -14.34
CA LEU A 60 12.48 -1.74 -15.73
C LEU A 60 11.76 -0.39 -15.83
N VAL A 61 10.75 -0.16 -14.98
CA VAL A 61 9.99 1.10 -14.97
C VAL A 61 10.85 2.27 -14.51
N ILE A 62 11.68 2.09 -13.48
CA ILE A 62 12.60 3.12 -12.99
C ILE A 62 13.64 3.50 -14.04
N GLU A 63 14.22 2.51 -14.74
CA GLU A 63 15.21 2.77 -15.80
C GLU A 63 14.59 3.56 -16.97
N ARG A 64 13.37 3.21 -17.36
CA ARG A 64 12.65 3.85 -18.46
C ARG A 64 12.13 5.24 -18.11
N LEU A 65 11.42 5.38 -16.99
CA LEU A 65 10.71 6.62 -16.64
C LEU A 65 11.53 7.58 -15.78
N LYS A 66 12.64 7.12 -15.17
CA LYS A 66 13.60 7.94 -14.42
C LYS A 66 12.93 8.87 -13.40
N PRO A 67 12.26 8.32 -12.37
CA PRO A 67 11.58 9.13 -11.36
C PRO A 67 12.57 10.01 -10.60
N GLU A 68 12.06 11.13 -10.09
CA GLU A 68 12.74 11.89 -9.07
C GLU A 68 12.62 11.15 -7.73
N ILE A 69 13.73 11.00 -7.00
CA ILE A 69 13.73 10.41 -5.66
C ILE A 69 13.76 11.56 -4.67
N VAL A 70 12.66 11.75 -3.93
CA VAL A 70 12.53 12.85 -2.97
C VAL A 70 12.67 12.31 -1.56
N GLN A 71 13.61 12.85 -0.80
CA GLN A 71 13.74 12.60 0.63
C GLN A 71 12.76 13.48 1.42
N TYR A 72 12.01 12.88 2.34
CA TYR A 72 11.12 13.61 3.25
C TYR A 72 11.55 13.47 4.73
N GLY A 73 12.56 12.65 5.00
CA GLY A 73 13.15 12.46 6.32
C GLY A 73 14.55 11.85 6.23
N GLN A 74 15.17 11.61 7.38
CA GLN A 74 16.46 10.93 7.49
C GLN A 74 16.29 9.65 8.31
N SER A 75 16.78 8.53 7.77
CA SER A 75 16.87 7.26 8.48
C SER A 75 18.00 6.39 7.95
N ASP A 76 18.38 5.38 8.74
CA ASP A 76 19.42 4.41 8.37
C ASP A 76 18.98 3.46 7.24
N SER A 77 17.66 3.28 7.04
CA SER A 77 17.12 2.40 5.99
C SER A 77 17.16 3.04 4.60
N ASN A 78 17.24 4.38 4.53
CA ASN A 78 17.00 5.19 3.33
C ASN A 78 15.57 5.07 2.73
N GLU A 79 14.59 4.56 3.49
CA GLU A 79 13.19 4.44 3.05
C GLU A 79 12.33 5.67 3.37
N LEU A 80 12.87 6.72 4.01
CA LEU A 80 12.18 8.01 4.15
C LEU A 80 12.24 8.84 2.86
N VAL A 81 11.81 8.20 1.77
CA VAL A 81 11.79 8.71 0.40
C VAL A 81 10.45 8.43 -0.27
N TYR A 82 10.14 9.17 -1.33
CA TYR A 82 9.16 8.74 -2.33
C TYR A 82 9.73 8.88 -3.74
N TYR A 83 9.33 7.95 -4.61
CA TYR A 83 9.68 7.96 -6.03
C TYR A 83 8.58 8.69 -6.80
N TRP A 84 8.87 9.88 -7.31
CA TRP A 84 7.93 10.74 -8.02
C TRP A 84 8.08 10.62 -9.54
N PHE A 85 6.99 10.24 -10.19
CA PHE A 85 6.89 10.13 -11.64
C PHE A 85 5.94 11.20 -12.17
N THR A 86 6.36 11.85 -13.25
CA THR A 86 5.62 12.90 -13.95
C THR A 86 5.16 12.38 -15.31
N PRO A 87 3.88 12.53 -15.69
CA PRO A 87 3.39 12.13 -17.01
C PRO A 87 4.04 12.96 -18.12
N SER A 88 4.36 12.31 -19.25
CA SER A 88 5.10 12.94 -20.36
C SER A 88 4.31 14.00 -21.11
N ASP A 89 2.97 13.99 -21.04
CA ASP A 89 2.06 14.94 -21.68
C ASP A 89 0.98 15.40 -20.69
N SER A 90 1.23 16.51 -19.98
CA SER A 90 0.19 17.24 -19.25
C SER A 90 -0.54 18.26 -20.13
N GLY A 91 -0.58 18.03 -21.45
CA GLY A 91 -1.47 18.68 -22.41
C GLY A 91 -1.80 20.15 -22.11
N GLY A 92 -0.78 20.97 -21.88
CA GLY A 92 -0.82 22.44 -21.83
C GLY A 92 -1.76 23.17 -20.85
N ASN A 93 -2.73 22.52 -20.18
CA ASN A 93 -3.70 23.22 -19.31
C ASN A 93 -4.49 22.36 -18.31
N ALA A 94 -4.40 21.03 -18.33
CA ALA A 94 -5.11 20.18 -17.36
C ALA A 94 -4.18 19.80 -16.20
N LYS A 95 -4.44 20.36 -15.01
CA LYS A 95 -3.74 20.00 -13.76
C LYS A 95 -4.07 18.54 -13.42
N SER A 96 -3.14 17.63 -13.70
CA SER A 96 -3.34 16.18 -13.52
C SER A 96 -3.31 15.79 -12.04
N PRO A 97 -4.06 14.77 -11.60
CA PRO A 97 -4.02 14.34 -10.21
C PRO A 97 -2.78 13.50 -9.90
N LEU A 98 -2.47 13.36 -8.61
CA LEU A 98 -1.45 12.46 -8.08
C LEU A 98 -2.08 11.18 -7.53
N PHE A 99 -1.51 10.03 -7.86
CA PHE A 99 -1.77 8.76 -7.20
C PHE A 99 -0.58 8.40 -6.31
N VAL A 100 -0.78 8.40 -4.99
CA VAL A 100 0.23 7.99 -3.99
C VAL A 100 -0.05 6.54 -3.61
N PHE A 101 0.97 5.69 -3.65
CA PHE A 101 0.88 4.29 -3.24
C PHE A 101 1.79 4.01 -2.04
N ILE A 102 1.25 3.32 -1.03
CA ILE A 102 1.93 2.91 0.19
C ILE A 102 2.01 1.38 0.21
N HIS A 103 3.23 0.82 0.27
CA HIS A 103 3.43 -0.63 0.21
C HIS A 103 2.96 -1.36 1.47
N GLY A 104 2.90 -2.69 1.39
CA GLY A 104 2.49 -3.58 2.48
C GLY A 104 3.66 -4.14 3.31
N GLY A 105 3.52 -5.40 3.74
CA GLY A 105 4.56 -6.11 4.49
C GLY A 105 4.41 -6.05 6.02
N TYR A 106 3.17 -6.03 6.53
CA TYR A 106 2.86 -6.09 7.97
C TYR A 106 3.66 -5.11 8.86
N TRP A 107 4.04 -3.95 8.33
CA TRP A 107 4.91 -2.97 9.02
C TRP A 107 6.22 -3.56 9.56
N GLN A 108 6.69 -4.66 8.98
CA GLN A 108 7.81 -5.45 9.54
C GLN A 108 8.64 -6.17 8.47
N THR A 109 8.49 -5.80 7.21
CA THR A 109 9.19 -6.41 6.07
C THR A 109 10.05 -5.34 5.39
N PRO A 110 11.27 -5.07 5.90
CA PRO A 110 12.14 -4.04 5.36
C PRO A 110 12.62 -4.32 3.94
N GLU A 111 12.50 -5.57 3.46
CA GLU A 111 12.85 -5.94 2.09
C GLU A 111 11.82 -5.45 1.05
N LEU A 112 10.58 -5.18 1.44
CA LEU A 112 9.55 -4.61 0.57
C LEU A 112 9.59 -3.09 0.71
N THR A 113 10.08 -2.41 -0.32
CA THR A 113 10.39 -0.97 -0.31
C THR A 113 9.52 -0.18 -1.27
N ALA A 114 9.54 1.15 -1.16
CA ALA A 114 8.91 2.05 -2.14
C ALA A 114 9.40 1.78 -3.57
N ARG A 115 10.70 1.46 -3.69
CA ARG A 115 11.32 1.14 -4.97
C ARG A 115 10.63 -0.04 -5.66
N MET A 116 10.26 -1.08 -4.91
CA MET A 116 9.64 -2.30 -5.43
C MET A 116 8.18 -2.11 -5.85
N CYS A 117 7.56 -0.98 -5.49
CA CYS A 117 6.20 -0.65 -5.92
C CYS A 117 6.17 0.31 -7.11
N CYS A 118 7.32 0.63 -7.73
CA CYS A 118 7.38 1.51 -8.89
C CYS A 118 6.86 0.88 -10.18
N HIS A 119 6.74 -0.45 -10.26
CA HIS A 119 6.22 -1.19 -11.42
C HIS A 119 4.84 -0.68 -11.89
N MET A 120 3.97 -0.27 -10.97
CA MET A 120 2.63 0.24 -11.32
C MET A 120 2.63 1.67 -11.89
N ALA A 121 3.76 2.40 -11.82
CA ALA A 121 3.84 3.77 -12.31
C ALA A 121 3.49 3.85 -13.80
N ASP A 122 3.84 2.83 -14.59
CA ASP A 122 3.49 2.73 -16.01
C ASP A 122 2.01 2.96 -16.28
N THR A 123 1.14 2.28 -15.52
CA THR A 123 -0.31 2.38 -15.69
C THR A 123 -0.77 3.82 -15.47
N PHE A 124 -0.36 4.45 -14.38
CA PHE A 124 -0.87 5.76 -14.00
C PHE A 124 -0.24 6.89 -14.83
N VAL A 125 1.07 6.85 -15.05
CA VAL A 125 1.82 7.86 -15.81
C VAL A 125 1.38 7.87 -17.27
N ASN A 126 1.21 6.71 -17.91
CA ASN A 126 0.73 6.63 -19.29
C ASN A 126 -0.74 7.02 -19.44
N ASN A 127 -1.50 7.07 -18.34
CA ASN A 127 -2.88 7.55 -18.33
C ASN A 127 -2.99 9.02 -17.87
N GLY A 128 -1.87 9.75 -17.81
CA GLY A 128 -1.83 11.19 -17.54
C GLY A 128 -1.87 11.55 -16.06
N LEU A 129 -1.52 10.65 -15.15
CA LEU A 129 -1.44 10.94 -13.71
C LEU A 129 0.01 11.11 -13.28
N HIS A 130 0.22 11.95 -12.26
CA HIS A 130 1.43 11.82 -11.44
C HIS A 130 1.32 10.56 -10.59
N PHE A 131 2.45 9.91 -10.34
CA PHE A 131 2.53 8.75 -9.45
C PHE A 131 3.63 8.93 -8.41
N ALA A 132 3.34 8.59 -7.16
CA ALA A 132 4.32 8.56 -6.09
C ALA A 132 4.28 7.21 -5.35
N SER A 133 5.39 6.49 -5.34
CA SER A 133 5.58 5.34 -4.43
C SER A 133 6.24 5.81 -3.15
N LEU A 134 5.52 5.75 -2.03
CA LEU A 134 5.95 6.29 -0.73
C LEU A 134 6.54 5.18 0.15
N GLY A 135 7.79 5.40 0.61
CA GLY A 135 8.49 4.51 1.53
C GLY A 135 8.24 4.88 2.98
N TYR A 136 8.68 4.00 3.89
CA TYR A 136 8.68 4.24 5.33
C TYR A 136 9.59 3.24 6.04
N ASP A 137 10.13 3.64 7.20
CA ASP A 137 10.79 2.69 8.10
C ASP A 137 9.76 1.81 8.80
N CYS A 138 10.16 0.58 9.12
CA CYS A 138 9.29 -0.42 9.71
C CYS A 138 9.95 -1.14 10.90
N VAL A 139 9.19 -2.00 11.57
CA VAL A 139 9.68 -2.85 12.67
C VAL A 139 10.76 -3.80 12.16
N PRO A 140 11.88 -4.03 12.88
CA PRO A 140 12.17 -3.58 14.23
C PRO A 140 12.94 -2.26 14.34
N ALA A 141 13.26 -1.60 13.22
CA ALA A 141 14.04 -0.36 13.23
C ALA A 141 13.28 0.77 13.95
N VAL A 142 11.97 0.83 13.76
CA VAL A 142 11.06 1.77 14.43
C VAL A 142 9.82 1.04 14.95
N SER A 143 9.06 1.65 15.86
CA SER A 143 7.77 1.09 16.30
C SER A 143 6.71 1.19 15.19
N ILE A 144 5.61 0.43 15.30
CA ILE A 144 4.46 0.60 14.40
C ILE A 144 3.85 2.01 14.54
N GLU A 145 3.84 2.58 15.74
CA GLU A 145 3.39 3.95 15.97
C GLU A 145 4.28 4.98 15.25
N ASP A 146 5.59 4.76 15.24
CA ASP A 146 6.53 5.57 14.45
C ASP A 146 6.30 5.38 12.96
N THR A 147 6.07 4.15 12.50
CA THR A 147 5.74 3.85 11.09
C THR A 147 4.53 4.69 10.64
N VAL A 148 3.46 4.74 11.44
CA VAL A 148 2.28 5.58 11.15
C VAL A 148 2.66 7.07 11.05
N ARG A 149 3.46 7.59 11.99
CA ARG A 149 3.91 9.00 11.97
C ARG A 149 4.80 9.32 10.77
N LEU A 150 5.65 8.39 10.36
CA LEU A 150 6.54 8.55 9.21
C LEU A 150 5.74 8.60 7.90
N VAL A 151 4.70 7.76 7.76
CA VAL A 151 3.81 7.82 6.60
C VAL A 151 2.95 9.08 6.60
N GLU A 152 2.47 9.56 7.75
CA GLU A 152 1.84 10.88 7.84
C GLU A 152 2.79 11.97 7.33
N THR A 153 4.05 11.96 7.78
CA THR A 153 5.06 12.94 7.34
C THR A 153 5.32 12.86 5.84
N GLY A 154 5.45 11.66 5.29
CA GLY A 154 5.66 11.42 3.87
C GLY A 154 4.46 11.86 3.01
N LEU A 155 3.25 11.52 3.43
CA LEU A 155 2.03 11.95 2.74
C LEU A 155 1.88 13.48 2.78
N ARG A 156 2.23 14.14 3.90
CA ARG A 156 2.28 15.61 3.98
C ARG A 156 3.21 16.18 2.91
N ALA A 157 4.40 15.62 2.75
CA ALA A 157 5.35 16.06 1.73
C ALA A 157 4.79 15.90 0.31
N CYS A 158 4.11 14.78 0.03
CA CYS A 158 3.42 14.58 -1.25
C CYS A 158 2.28 15.60 -1.48
N LEU A 159 1.47 15.88 -0.45
CA LEU A 159 0.36 16.85 -0.52
C LEU A 159 0.88 18.28 -0.76
N GLU A 160 1.93 18.69 -0.06
CA GLU A 160 2.55 20.01 -0.24
C GLU A 160 3.18 20.16 -1.62
N ARG A 161 3.84 19.12 -2.13
CA ARG A 161 4.34 19.12 -3.50
C ARG A 161 3.20 19.20 -4.51
N ALA A 162 2.15 18.39 -4.36
CA ALA A 162 0.98 18.42 -5.23
C ALA A 162 0.31 19.81 -5.23
N ARG A 163 0.25 20.47 -4.07
CA ARG A 163 -0.24 21.85 -3.94
C ARG A 163 0.64 22.85 -4.70
N SER A 164 1.95 22.76 -4.51
CA SER A 164 2.94 23.64 -5.15
C SER A 164 2.92 23.50 -6.67
N ASP A 165 2.86 22.26 -7.16
CA ASP A 165 2.77 21.94 -8.60
C ASP A 165 1.36 22.21 -9.16
N GLY A 166 0.41 22.56 -8.28
CA GLY A 166 -0.94 22.93 -8.64
C GLY A 166 -1.79 21.77 -9.16
N LEU A 167 -1.51 20.53 -8.76
CA LEU A 167 -2.24 19.34 -9.18
C LEU A 167 -3.73 19.40 -8.77
N SER A 168 -4.61 18.71 -9.50
CA SER A 168 -6.07 18.77 -9.25
C SER A 168 -6.54 18.00 -8.02
N GLY A 169 -5.70 17.13 -7.49
CA GLY A 169 -6.02 16.32 -6.32
C GLY A 169 -5.02 15.20 -6.08
N VAL A 170 -5.17 14.53 -4.94
CA VAL A 170 -4.35 13.41 -4.49
C VAL A 170 -5.25 12.24 -4.13
N TYR A 171 -4.94 11.08 -4.69
CA TYR A 171 -5.57 9.80 -4.38
C TYR A 171 -4.56 8.96 -3.62
N VAL A 172 -4.92 8.51 -2.42
CA VAL A 172 -4.03 7.78 -1.53
C VAL A 172 -4.43 6.32 -1.52
N ALA A 173 -3.59 5.46 -2.08
CA ALA A 173 -3.76 4.02 -2.08
C ALA A 173 -2.69 3.36 -1.22
N GLY A 174 -2.99 2.16 -0.76
CA GLY A 174 -1.96 1.32 -0.18
C GLY A 174 -2.42 -0.12 -0.05
N HIS A 175 -1.45 -1.04 0.03
CA HIS A 175 -1.71 -2.47 0.02
C HIS A 175 -1.45 -3.11 1.37
N SER A 176 -2.35 -3.98 1.85
CA SER A 176 -2.16 -4.73 3.10
C SER A 176 -1.95 -3.80 4.30
N ALA A 177 -0.81 -3.89 4.98
CA ALA A 177 -0.35 -2.91 5.96
C ALA A 177 -0.30 -1.46 5.44
N GLY A 178 -0.03 -1.27 4.14
CA GLY A 178 -0.15 0.00 3.44
C GLY A 178 -1.60 0.46 3.25
N GLY A 179 -2.55 -0.47 3.14
CA GLY A 179 -3.98 -0.15 3.10
C GLY A 179 -4.46 0.39 4.44
N HIS A 180 -3.98 -0.18 5.54
CA HIS A 180 -4.13 0.42 6.87
C HIS A 180 -3.56 1.84 6.92
N LEU A 181 -2.32 2.02 6.44
CA LEU A 181 -1.63 3.30 6.45
C LEU A 181 -2.30 4.36 5.55
N ALA A 182 -2.87 3.94 4.42
CA ALA A 182 -3.65 4.81 3.53
C ALA A 182 -4.90 5.34 4.23
N VAL A 183 -5.60 4.51 5.01
CA VAL A 183 -6.75 4.96 5.81
C VAL A 183 -6.30 5.85 6.98
N THR A 184 -5.28 5.46 7.73
CA THR A 184 -4.84 6.28 8.88
C THR A 184 -4.31 7.63 8.44
N ALA A 185 -3.39 7.69 7.47
CA ALA A 185 -2.81 8.93 6.99
C ALA A 185 -3.78 9.71 6.07
N GLY A 186 -4.52 9.03 5.20
CA GLY A 186 -5.39 9.68 4.21
C GLY A 186 -6.77 10.08 4.74
N ALA A 187 -7.27 9.41 5.79
CA ALA A 187 -8.63 9.64 6.29
C ALA A 187 -8.74 9.92 7.79
N CYS A 188 -7.84 9.40 8.65
CA CYS A 188 -7.88 9.67 10.09
C CYS A 188 -7.13 10.94 10.49
N VAL A 189 -6.01 11.26 9.84
CA VAL A 189 -5.23 12.47 10.16
C VAL A 189 -6.06 13.74 9.91
N HIS A 190 -6.02 14.67 10.87
CA HIS A 190 -6.68 15.96 10.75
C HIS A 190 -5.84 16.91 9.89
N TRP A 191 -5.96 16.78 8.57
CA TRP A 191 -5.29 17.69 7.64
C TRP A 191 -5.88 19.10 7.70
N PRO A 192 -5.05 20.15 7.74
CA PRO A 192 -5.54 21.53 7.79
C PRO A 192 -5.96 22.04 6.41
N GLY A 193 -7.02 22.86 6.38
CA GLY A 193 -7.38 23.75 5.28
C GLY A 193 -7.31 23.11 3.89
N GLU A 194 -6.46 23.67 3.03
CA GLU A 194 -6.32 23.26 1.63
C GLU A 194 -5.81 21.81 1.47
N LEU A 195 -4.98 21.31 2.39
CA LEU A 195 -4.44 19.95 2.30
C LEU A 195 -5.53 18.89 2.42
N ALA A 196 -6.51 19.10 3.31
CA ALA A 196 -7.66 18.22 3.41
C ALA A 196 -8.49 18.21 2.12
N GLY A 197 -8.60 19.37 1.46
CA GLY A 197 -9.32 19.53 0.20
C GLY A 197 -8.58 18.91 -1.01
N LEU A 198 -7.28 18.67 -0.91
CA LEU A 198 -6.50 18.02 -1.97
C LEU A 198 -6.74 16.52 -2.03
N ILE A 199 -7.02 15.85 -0.91
CA ILE A 199 -7.31 14.41 -0.93
C ILE A 199 -8.68 14.19 -1.58
N LYS A 200 -8.70 13.48 -2.72
CA LYS A 200 -9.90 13.22 -3.52
C LYS A 200 -10.40 11.78 -3.44
N GLY A 201 -9.58 10.86 -2.95
CA GLY A 201 -10.00 9.50 -2.68
C GLY A 201 -8.98 8.73 -1.85
N VAL A 202 -9.45 7.74 -1.09
CA VAL A 202 -8.61 6.79 -0.35
C VAL A 202 -8.95 5.39 -0.82
N LEU A 203 -7.95 4.63 -1.28
CA LEU A 203 -8.12 3.32 -1.89
C LEU A 203 -7.31 2.27 -1.11
N PRO A 204 -7.78 1.80 0.03
CA PRO A 204 -7.10 0.74 0.74
C PRO A 204 -7.33 -0.60 0.03
N ILE A 205 -6.24 -1.25 -0.39
CA ILE A 205 -6.25 -2.52 -1.12
C ILE A 205 -5.84 -3.63 -0.14
N SER A 206 -6.73 -4.58 0.08
CA SER A 206 -6.52 -5.75 0.94
C SER A 206 -6.05 -5.39 2.36
N GLY A 207 -6.57 -4.29 2.91
CA GLY A 207 -6.10 -3.72 4.18
C GLY A 207 -6.62 -4.42 5.44
N VAL A 208 -6.01 -4.07 6.58
CA VAL A 208 -6.46 -4.45 7.93
C VAL A 208 -6.75 -3.19 8.75
N PHE A 209 -7.97 -3.06 9.27
CA PHE A 209 -8.49 -1.85 9.90
C PHE A 209 -8.92 -2.05 11.37
N ASP A 210 -8.92 -3.30 11.85
CA ASP A 210 -8.96 -3.71 13.25
C ASP A 210 -7.77 -4.64 13.52
N LEU A 211 -6.78 -4.13 14.26
CA LEU A 211 -5.53 -4.82 14.58
C LEU A 211 -5.66 -5.67 15.85
N MET A 212 -6.76 -5.56 16.59
CA MET A 212 -6.97 -6.31 17.84
C MET A 212 -6.78 -7.82 17.69
N PRO A 213 -7.29 -8.47 16.62
CA PRO A 213 -7.09 -9.90 16.45
C PRO A 213 -5.61 -10.29 16.25
N LEU A 214 -4.81 -9.41 15.62
CA LEU A 214 -3.40 -9.68 15.36
C LEU A 214 -2.60 -9.89 16.63
N VAL A 215 -3.01 -9.31 17.76
CA VAL A 215 -2.33 -9.43 19.06
C VAL A 215 -2.03 -10.88 19.44
N LYS A 216 -2.92 -11.81 19.05
CA LYS A 216 -2.82 -13.25 19.37
C LYS A 216 -2.15 -14.08 18.26
N THR A 217 -1.72 -13.46 17.18
CA THR A 217 -1.15 -14.14 16.00
C THR A 217 0.36 -14.03 15.96
N SER A 218 1.00 -14.90 15.17
CA SER A 218 2.45 -14.82 14.91
C SER A 218 2.89 -13.51 14.25
N VAL A 219 1.99 -12.81 13.53
CA VAL A 219 2.26 -11.47 12.96
C VAL A 219 2.71 -10.47 14.04
N ASN A 220 2.17 -10.58 15.25
CA ASN A 220 2.46 -9.65 16.33
C ASN A 220 3.79 -9.94 17.07
N HIS A 221 4.49 -11.05 16.75
CA HIS A 221 5.73 -11.41 17.43
C HIS A 221 6.79 -10.29 17.41
N PRO A 222 7.14 -9.69 16.26
CA PRO A 222 8.07 -8.56 16.24
C PRO A 222 7.37 -7.22 16.53
N LEU A 223 6.08 -7.06 16.22
CA LEU A 223 5.34 -5.80 16.46
C LEU A 223 5.17 -5.49 17.95
N GLY A 224 5.05 -6.52 18.78
CA GLY A 224 4.96 -6.40 20.23
C GLY A 224 3.75 -5.60 20.71
N MET A 225 2.66 -5.58 19.95
CA MET A 225 1.44 -4.88 20.34
C MET A 225 0.75 -5.61 21.49
N ASN A 226 0.25 -4.85 22.44
CA ASN A 226 -0.77 -5.31 23.37
C ASN A 226 -2.16 -4.85 22.87
N THR A 227 -3.22 -5.30 23.53
CA THR A 227 -4.60 -4.95 23.22
C THR A 227 -4.83 -3.43 23.13
N ALA A 228 -4.26 -2.65 24.05
CA ALA A 228 -4.43 -1.20 24.07
C ALA A 228 -3.77 -0.53 22.86
N ARG A 229 -2.54 -0.92 22.51
CA ARG A 229 -1.80 -0.41 21.35
C ARG A 229 -2.48 -0.79 20.04
N ALA A 230 -2.90 -2.05 19.90
CA ALA A 230 -3.62 -2.52 18.72
C ALA A 230 -4.94 -1.75 18.54
N ALA A 231 -5.72 -1.56 19.60
CA ALA A 231 -6.93 -0.73 19.55
C ALA A 231 -6.62 0.71 19.15
N ALA A 232 -5.60 1.34 19.76
CA ALA A 232 -5.23 2.73 19.50
C ALA A 232 -4.80 2.99 18.05
N LEU A 233 -4.24 1.98 17.38
CA LEU A 233 -3.81 2.06 15.98
C LEU A 233 -4.90 1.68 14.98
N SER A 234 -6.02 1.10 15.41
CA SER A 234 -7.05 0.58 14.51
C SER A 234 -8.03 1.67 14.03
N PRO A 235 -8.16 1.91 12.71
CA PRO A 235 -9.20 2.78 12.13
C PRO A 235 -10.62 2.52 12.63
N MET A 236 -11.01 1.25 12.80
CA MET A 236 -12.36 0.87 13.24
C MET A 236 -12.51 0.81 14.77
N ARG A 237 -11.49 1.23 15.54
CA ARG A 237 -11.50 1.24 17.02
C ARG A 237 -11.00 2.57 17.56
N GLY A 238 -9.75 2.63 18.02
CA GLY A 238 -9.18 3.79 18.71
C GLY A 238 -9.05 5.02 17.82
N LEU A 239 -8.98 4.85 16.50
CA LEU A 239 -8.96 5.96 15.53
C LEU A 239 -10.34 6.27 14.94
N GLN A 240 -11.40 5.57 15.34
CA GLN A 240 -12.72 5.71 14.74
C GLN A 240 -13.26 7.15 14.82
N GLN A 241 -13.05 7.82 15.96
CA GLN A 241 -13.50 9.20 16.10
C GLN A 241 -12.75 10.14 15.17
N GLN A 242 -11.43 9.98 15.03
CA GLN A 242 -10.65 10.73 14.05
C GLN A 242 -11.14 10.47 12.62
N LEU A 243 -11.38 9.20 12.26
CA LEU A 243 -11.89 8.81 10.94
C LEU A 243 -13.24 9.47 10.61
N LEU A 244 -14.19 9.45 11.55
CA LEU A 244 -15.54 9.96 11.35
C LEU A 244 -15.62 11.49 11.39
N ALA A 245 -14.82 12.12 12.25
CA ALA A 245 -14.77 13.58 12.40
C ALA A 245 -13.80 14.27 11.43
N SER A 246 -13.09 13.51 10.60
CA SER A 246 -12.06 14.03 9.69
C SER A 246 -12.62 15.09 8.72
N PRO A 247 -11.89 16.20 8.50
CA PRO A 247 -12.24 17.20 7.50
C PRO A 247 -12.07 16.67 6.08
N VAL A 248 -11.26 15.61 5.88
CA VAL A 248 -11.14 14.93 4.59
C VAL A 248 -12.44 14.17 4.33
N ARG A 249 -13.28 14.68 3.41
CA ARG A 249 -14.54 14.04 2.99
C ARG A 249 -14.40 13.18 1.73
N ALA A 250 -13.17 12.91 1.32
CA ALA A 250 -12.86 12.06 0.18
C ALA A 250 -13.55 10.69 0.27
N PRO A 251 -14.09 10.16 -0.83
CA PRO A 251 -14.68 8.83 -0.87
C PRO A 251 -13.64 7.74 -0.62
N ILE A 252 -14.06 6.64 0.02
CA ILE A 252 -13.20 5.49 0.28
C ILE A 252 -13.64 4.30 -0.58
N LEU A 253 -12.79 3.84 -1.48
CA LEU A 253 -13.03 2.62 -2.26
C LEU A 253 -12.12 1.52 -1.72
N ALA A 254 -12.64 0.70 -0.81
CA ALA A 254 -11.91 -0.47 -0.32
C ALA A 254 -11.87 -1.53 -1.42
N ILE A 255 -10.70 -2.09 -1.68
CA ILE A 255 -10.48 -3.07 -2.74
C ILE A 255 -9.97 -4.35 -2.08
N VAL A 256 -10.48 -5.52 -2.45
CA VAL A 256 -10.02 -6.81 -1.90
C VAL A 256 -10.20 -7.92 -2.94
N GLY A 257 -9.27 -8.85 -3.01
CA GLY A 257 -9.34 -10.01 -3.89
C GLY A 257 -10.35 -11.05 -3.37
N ALA A 258 -11.10 -11.66 -4.29
CA ALA A 258 -12.08 -12.70 -3.96
C ALA A 258 -11.46 -14.02 -3.47
N LEU A 259 -10.17 -14.24 -3.74
CA LEU A 259 -9.42 -15.44 -3.34
C LEU A 259 -8.55 -15.20 -2.09
N GLU A 260 -8.79 -14.10 -1.37
CA GLU A 260 -8.14 -13.81 -0.10
C GLU A 260 -8.79 -14.54 1.09
N SER A 261 -8.22 -14.35 2.28
CA SER A 261 -8.87 -14.78 3.50
C SER A 261 -10.19 -14.02 3.71
N PRO A 262 -11.22 -14.66 4.30
CA PRO A 262 -12.46 -14.00 4.67
C PRO A 262 -12.28 -12.77 5.55
N GLU A 263 -11.17 -12.67 6.28
CA GLU A 263 -10.94 -11.60 7.23
C GLU A 263 -10.59 -10.27 6.55
N PHE A 264 -9.82 -10.30 5.46
CA PHE A 264 -9.54 -9.09 4.66
C PHE A 264 -10.82 -8.57 4.00
N THR A 265 -11.69 -9.47 3.53
CA THR A 265 -13.00 -9.10 2.99
C THR A 265 -13.91 -8.55 4.10
N ARG A 266 -13.98 -9.22 5.25
CA ARG A 266 -14.80 -8.79 6.40
C ARG A 266 -14.41 -7.39 6.86
N GLN A 267 -13.12 -7.14 7.09
CA GLN A 267 -12.67 -5.83 7.55
C GLN A 267 -12.88 -4.72 6.50
N SER A 268 -12.69 -5.02 5.22
CA SER A 268 -12.99 -4.06 4.13
C SER A 268 -14.48 -3.69 4.12
N ARG A 269 -15.38 -4.67 4.27
CA ARG A 269 -16.83 -4.42 4.37
C ARG A 269 -17.19 -3.63 5.62
N GLU A 270 -16.68 -4.01 6.78
CA GLU A 270 -16.98 -3.32 8.04
C GLU A 270 -16.51 -1.87 8.04
N LEU A 271 -15.35 -1.57 7.43
CA LEU A 271 -14.87 -0.20 7.27
C LEU A 271 -15.85 0.63 6.44
N CYS A 272 -16.26 0.12 5.28
CA CYS A 272 -17.19 0.83 4.41
C CYS A 272 -18.59 0.95 5.03
N ASP A 273 -19.08 -0.07 5.74
CA ASP A 273 -20.34 -0.03 6.48
C ASP A 273 -20.32 0.98 7.63
N LEU A 274 -19.21 1.05 8.37
CA LEU A 274 -18.99 2.06 9.40
C LEU A 274 -19.08 3.47 8.79
N LEU A 275 -18.38 3.71 7.68
CA LEU A 275 -18.36 5.00 7.00
C LEU A 275 -19.75 5.38 6.45
N ARG A 276 -20.41 4.47 5.72
CA ARG A 276 -21.75 4.70 5.15
C ARG A 276 -22.79 5.02 6.22
N ARG A 277 -22.79 4.31 7.35
CA ARG A 277 -23.68 4.59 8.49
C ARG A 277 -23.51 6.00 9.09
N HIS A 278 -22.37 6.65 8.83
CA HIS A 278 -22.08 8.01 9.27
C HIS A 278 -22.11 9.02 8.09
N GLY A 279 -22.79 8.68 6.99
CA GLY A 279 -23.00 9.58 5.85
C GLY A 279 -21.75 9.86 5.03
N ARG A 280 -20.71 9.02 5.15
CA ARG A 280 -19.49 9.09 4.32
C ARG A 280 -19.69 8.25 3.06
N GLN A 281 -19.14 8.71 1.93
CA GLN A 281 -19.09 7.90 0.71
C GLN A 281 -18.03 6.82 0.85
N ALA A 282 -18.45 5.56 0.85
CA ALA A 282 -17.55 4.42 0.88
C ALA A 282 -18.18 3.21 0.21
N ASP A 283 -17.38 2.39 -0.46
CA ASP A 283 -17.81 1.16 -1.13
C ASP A 283 -16.69 0.12 -1.18
N VAL A 284 -17.04 -1.13 -1.45
CA VAL A 284 -16.13 -2.26 -1.52
C VAL A 284 -16.13 -2.86 -2.91
N ASN A 285 -14.98 -2.84 -3.58
CA ASN A 285 -14.74 -3.57 -4.80
C ASN A 285 -14.09 -4.92 -4.49
N ILE A 286 -14.85 -6.01 -4.64
CA ILE A 286 -14.31 -7.37 -4.54
C ILE A 286 -13.87 -7.80 -5.94
N VAL A 287 -12.57 -7.99 -6.12
CA VAL A 287 -11.97 -8.28 -7.43
C VAL A 287 -11.99 -9.79 -7.65
N PRO A 288 -12.74 -10.30 -8.65
CA PRO A 288 -12.78 -11.72 -8.95
C PRO A 288 -11.40 -12.27 -9.29
N GLU A 289 -11.17 -13.54 -8.97
CA GLU A 289 -9.96 -14.29 -9.34
C GLU A 289 -8.62 -13.71 -8.84
N ARG A 290 -8.65 -12.70 -7.98
CA ARG A 290 -7.46 -12.11 -7.36
C ARG A 290 -7.20 -12.66 -5.97
N ASP A 291 -5.93 -12.93 -5.69
CA ASP A 291 -5.40 -13.16 -4.36
C ASP A 291 -4.73 -11.89 -3.80
N HIS A 292 -4.22 -11.98 -2.58
CA HIS A 292 -3.64 -10.83 -1.88
C HIS A 292 -2.37 -10.27 -2.55
N PHE A 293 -1.76 -11.00 -3.48
CA PHE A 293 -0.49 -10.63 -4.09
C PHE A 293 -0.68 -10.17 -5.53
N ASP A 294 -1.40 -10.96 -6.37
CA ASP A 294 -1.57 -10.61 -7.79
C ASP A 294 -2.43 -9.35 -8.00
N ILE A 295 -3.24 -9.01 -7.01
CA ILE A 295 -4.06 -7.79 -7.01
C ILE A 295 -3.23 -6.51 -7.19
N ILE A 296 -1.98 -6.48 -6.73
CA ILE A 296 -1.07 -5.35 -6.99
C ILE A 296 -0.05 -5.65 -8.08
N GLU A 297 0.35 -6.91 -8.29
CA GLU A 297 1.28 -7.28 -9.38
C GLU A 297 0.73 -6.82 -10.74
N LEU A 298 -0.60 -6.90 -10.92
CA LEU A 298 -1.28 -6.57 -12.17
C LEU A 298 -1.67 -5.10 -12.30
N LEU A 299 -1.39 -4.27 -11.29
CA LEU A 299 -1.54 -2.81 -11.43
C LEU A 299 -0.51 -2.20 -12.39
N ALA A 300 0.49 -2.96 -12.83
CA ALA A 300 1.37 -2.58 -13.95
C ALA A 300 0.71 -2.75 -15.33
N ASP A 301 -0.39 -3.50 -15.44
CA ASP A 301 -1.13 -3.65 -16.68
C ASP A 301 -2.29 -2.65 -16.72
N PRO A 302 -2.26 -1.64 -17.61
CA PRO A 302 -3.36 -0.69 -17.73
C PRO A 302 -4.64 -1.35 -18.24
N ALA A 303 -4.60 -2.51 -18.91
CA ALA A 303 -5.79 -3.22 -19.37
C ALA A 303 -6.44 -4.07 -18.27
N ASP A 304 -5.77 -4.28 -17.13
CA ASP A 304 -6.34 -5.04 -16.03
C ASP A 304 -7.65 -4.39 -15.53
N PRO A 305 -8.71 -5.18 -15.25
CA PRO A 305 -9.98 -4.64 -14.78
C PRO A 305 -9.86 -3.77 -13.52
N LEU A 306 -8.94 -4.10 -12.59
CA LEU A 306 -8.72 -3.28 -11.41
C LEU A 306 -8.02 -1.97 -11.76
N SER A 307 -7.01 -1.99 -12.62
CA SER A 307 -6.36 -0.77 -13.13
C SER A 307 -7.39 0.16 -13.76
N GLN A 308 -8.27 -0.36 -14.63
CA GLN A 308 -9.35 0.41 -15.26
C GLN A 308 -10.35 0.96 -14.22
N ARG A 309 -10.72 0.16 -13.22
CA ARG A 309 -11.61 0.62 -12.14
C ARG A 309 -10.99 1.77 -11.33
N ILE A 310 -9.71 1.68 -10.98
CA ILE A 310 -9.00 2.74 -10.26
C ILE A 310 -8.89 4.00 -11.12
N LEU A 311 -8.52 3.87 -12.40
CA LEU A 311 -8.45 4.99 -13.33
C LEU A 311 -9.82 5.67 -13.52
N ALA A 312 -10.90 4.89 -13.61
CA ALA A 312 -12.26 5.42 -13.70
C ALA A 312 -12.66 6.18 -12.44
N PHE A 313 -12.38 5.62 -11.26
CA PHE A 313 -12.61 6.28 -9.96
C PHE A 313 -11.85 7.61 -9.84
N ILE A 314 -10.62 7.68 -10.34
CA ILE A 314 -9.83 8.91 -10.34
C ILE A 314 -10.39 9.95 -11.32
N ARG A 315 -10.76 9.52 -12.53
CA ARG A 315 -11.34 10.39 -13.57
C ARG A 315 -12.69 10.95 -13.18
N SER A 316 -13.48 10.23 -12.39
CA SER A 316 -14.77 10.69 -11.88
C SER A 316 -14.65 11.67 -10.71
N GLY A 317 -13.44 11.95 -10.21
CA GLY A 317 -13.26 12.79 -9.03
C GLY A 317 -13.52 12.06 -7.71
N GLY A 318 -13.41 10.72 -7.71
CA GLY A 318 -13.73 9.87 -6.56
C GLY A 318 -15.20 9.49 -6.46
N VAL A 319 -16.03 9.75 -7.47
CA VAL A 319 -17.45 9.36 -7.44
C VAL A 319 -17.54 7.83 -7.42
N ILE A 320 -18.21 7.33 -6.40
CA ILE A 320 -18.62 5.94 -6.27
C ILE A 320 -20.00 5.83 -6.90
N ASP A 321 -20.07 5.33 -8.12
CA ASP A 321 -21.35 4.95 -8.71
C ASP A 321 -21.88 3.77 -7.90
N SER A 322 -23.09 3.91 -7.35
CA SER A 322 -23.83 2.80 -6.75
C SER A 322 -24.29 1.86 -7.88
N ALA A 323 -23.36 1.08 -8.42
CA ALA A 323 -23.70 -0.01 -9.32
C ALA A 323 -24.04 -1.24 -8.47
N ASP A 324 -25.23 -1.80 -8.73
CA ASP A 324 -25.78 -3.07 -8.24
C ASP A 324 -26.43 -3.09 -6.84
N ASP A 325 -27.51 -2.31 -6.67
CA ASP A 325 -28.73 -2.80 -6.01
C ASP A 325 -29.72 -3.27 -7.11
N SER A 326 -29.44 -4.41 -7.74
CA SER A 326 -30.41 -5.14 -8.58
C SER A 326 -30.18 -6.65 -8.53
#